data_AF-A0A847BJE4-F1
#
_entry.id   AF-A0A847BJE4-F1
#
_cell.length_a   1.000
_cell.length_b   1.000
_cell.length_c   1.000
_cell.angle_alpha   90.00
_cell.angle_beta   90.00
_cell.angle_gamma   90.00
#
_symmetry.space_group_name_H-M   'P 1'
#
loop_
_entity.id
_entity.type
_entity.pdbx_description
1 polymer ?
#
loop_
_entity_poly.entity_id
_entity_poly.type
_entity_poly.pdbx_seq_one_letter_code
_entity_poly.pdbx_strand_id
1 'polypeptide(L)'
;GVESFAHGDAFRLVDVPGVPRDVLLTTSRELFEHGLGAEDRRRLHFATYGDPVFEKLLDYMLQPYEAVLAAWQTRKPLSALQLGGQRWATTDDLLESELPEGGEIKLVARAQRLPGRQDDRVGRQQKVMLDAAAANLAEQKLKPTPDTPNNQIAELDRFRGDVSQRHGQRVHLKFDAPDRNGMLALKDTLLWPVREKAVGLQVDADPLLLSATRDVIYRQLGDMKKDSRTGHEVARRLRESAASMS
;
A
#
# COMPACT_ATOMS: atom_id res chain seq x y z
N GLY A 1 -18.23 9.15 -2.85
CA GLY A 1 -18.35 8.62 -1.47
C GLY A 1 -19.00 9.70 -0.61
N VAL A 2 -19.88 9.34 0.32
CA VAL A 2 -20.61 10.35 1.14
C VAL A 2 -19.73 10.81 2.31
N GLU A 3 -19.69 12.13 2.52
CA GLU A 3 -19.01 12.82 3.63
C GLU A 3 -20.05 13.65 4.40
N SER A 4 -19.99 13.61 5.73
CA SER A 4 -20.94 14.34 6.60
C SER A 4 -20.31 15.61 7.17
N PHE A 5 -21.06 16.70 7.13
CA PHE A 5 -20.69 18.03 7.61
C PHE A 5 -21.72 18.54 8.63
N ALA A 6 -21.41 19.66 9.29
CA ALA A 6 -22.27 20.24 10.32
C ALA A 6 -23.69 20.57 9.83
N HIS A 7 -23.84 20.89 8.54
CA HIS A 7 -25.11 21.35 7.93
C HIS A 7 -25.66 20.37 6.88
N GLY A 8 -25.19 19.13 6.87
CA GLY A 8 -25.70 18.07 5.99
C GLY A 8 -24.60 17.22 5.37
N ASP A 9 -24.98 16.41 4.39
CA ASP A 9 -24.06 15.50 3.72
C ASP A 9 -23.68 16.03 2.33
N ALA A 10 -22.47 15.68 1.88
CA ALA A 10 -22.04 15.87 0.51
C ALA A 10 -21.46 14.58 -0.08
N PHE A 11 -21.73 14.35 -1.36
CA PHE A 11 -21.16 13.27 -2.13
C PHE A 11 -19.88 13.73 -2.81
N ARG A 12 -18.76 13.10 -2.46
CA ARG A 12 -17.49 13.29 -3.15
C ARG A 12 -17.47 12.59 -4.51
N LEU A 13 -17.30 13.38 -5.55
CA LEU A 13 -17.04 12.92 -6.91
C LEU A 13 -15.54 12.66 -7.12
N VAL A 14 -15.23 11.50 -7.69
CA VAL A 14 -13.86 11.10 -8.02
C VAL A 14 -13.87 10.48 -9.41
N ASP A 15 -12.91 10.88 -10.25
CA ASP A 15 -12.65 10.31 -11.58
C ASP A 15 -13.83 10.32 -12.58
N VAL A 16 -14.72 11.32 -12.50
CA VAL A 16 -15.78 11.53 -13.52
C VAL A 16 -15.22 12.36 -14.69
N PRO A 17 -15.23 11.85 -15.93
CA PRO A 17 -14.75 12.61 -17.10
C PRO A 17 -15.45 13.95 -17.26
N GLY A 18 -14.69 15.03 -17.46
CA GLY A 18 -15.23 16.38 -17.69
C GLY A 18 -15.66 17.14 -16.43
N VAL A 19 -15.60 16.51 -15.26
CA VAL A 19 -15.85 17.15 -13.95
C VAL A 19 -14.52 17.46 -13.25
N PRO A 20 -14.34 18.65 -12.64
CA PRO A 20 -13.13 18.96 -11.87
C PRO A 20 -12.90 17.97 -10.72
N ARG A 21 -11.64 17.76 -10.34
CA ARG A 21 -11.28 16.92 -9.19
C ARG A 21 -11.68 17.60 -7.87
N ASP A 22 -11.89 16.77 -6.84
CA ASP A 22 -12.19 17.20 -5.47
C ASP A 22 -13.45 18.07 -5.34
N VAL A 23 -14.45 17.75 -6.16
CA VAL A 23 -15.78 18.37 -6.11
C VAL A 23 -16.70 17.58 -5.19
N LEU A 24 -17.41 18.32 -4.35
CA LEU A 24 -18.48 17.82 -3.49
C LEU A 24 -19.83 18.25 -4.07
N LEU A 25 -20.78 17.33 -4.15
CA LEU A 25 -22.17 17.63 -4.48
C LEU A 25 -23.03 17.48 -3.23
N THR A 26 -23.89 18.44 -2.95
CA THR A 26 -24.86 18.33 -1.86
C THR A 26 -26.29 18.59 -2.35
N THR A 27 -27.24 17.90 -1.75
CA THR A 27 -28.67 18.22 -1.84
C THR A 27 -29.15 19.02 -0.63
N SER A 28 -28.30 19.22 0.38
CA SER A 28 -28.60 20.06 1.55
C SER A 28 -28.42 21.53 1.18
N ARG A 29 -29.52 22.27 1.22
CA ARG A 29 -29.51 23.71 1.01
C ARG A 29 -28.71 24.42 2.11
N GLU A 30 -28.87 23.98 3.35
CA GLU A 30 -28.15 24.54 4.49
C GLU A 30 -26.64 24.36 4.33
N LEU A 31 -26.18 23.17 3.90
CA LEU A 31 -24.76 22.93 3.66
C LEU A 31 -24.22 23.81 2.53
N PHE A 32 -24.99 23.99 1.46
CA PHE A 32 -24.56 24.82 0.34
C PHE A 32 -24.44 26.30 0.72
N GLU A 33 -25.38 26.84 1.50
CA GLU A 33 -25.39 28.23 1.95
C GLU A 33 -24.31 28.51 3.01
N HIS A 34 -24.10 27.59 3.95
CA HIS A 34 -23.10 27.73 5.01
C HIS A 34 -21.67 27.32 4.59
N GLY A 35 -21.55 26.51 3.54
CA GLY A 35 -20.28 25.99 3.05
C GLY A 35 -19.66 24.91 3.94
N LEU A 36 -18.44 24.50 3.60
CA LEU A 36 -17.72 23.37 4.22
C LEU A 36 -16.94 23.76 5.50
N GLY A 37 -16.98 25.03 5.90
CA GLY A 37 -16.16 25.61 6.97
C GLY A 37 -14.87 26.27 6.46
N ALA A 38 -14.19 27.03 7.33
CA ALA A 38 -13.06 27.89 6.95
C ALA A 38 -11.79 27.14 6.50
N GLU A 39 -11.64 25.89 6.93
CA GLU A 39 -10.45 25.06 6.68
C GLU A 39 -10.57 24.20 5.41
N ASP A 40 -11.79 24.03 4.87
CA ASP A 40 -12.04 23.18 3.69
C ASP A 40 -12.25 24.04 2.44
N ARG A 41 -11.27 24.00 1.54
CA ARG A 41 -11.25 24.78 0.29
C ARG A 41 -11.82 24.04 -0.92
N ARG A 42 -12.39 22.84 -0.72
CA ARG A 42 -12.98 22.05 -1.80
C ARG A 42 -14.22 22.75 -2.36
N ARG A 43 -14.52 22.50 -3.64
CA ARG A 43 -15.66 23.14 -4.30
C ARG A 43 -16.93 22.36 -3.99
N LEU A 44 -17.86 23.00 -3.29
CA LEU A 44 -19.18 22.47 -3.01
C LEU A 44 -20.18 22.99 -4.05
N HIS A 45 -20.87 22.06 -4.71
CA HIS A 45 -21.90 22.33 -5.69
C HIS A 45 -23.25 21.86 -5.16
N PHE A 46 -24.31 22.61 -5.46
CA PHE A 46 -25.68 22.18 -5.18
C PHE A 46 -26.17 21.32 -6.33
N ALA A 47 -26.67 20.12 -6.02
CA ALA A 47 -27.14 19.15 -7.01
C ALA A 47 -28.50 19.58 -7.59
N THR A 48 -28.46 20.53 -8.54
CA THR A 48 -29.66 21.09 -9.18
C THR A 48 -29.48 21.25 -10.69
N TYR A 49 -30.59 21.21 -11.41
CA TYR A 49 -30.60 21.42 -12.85
C TYR A 49 -30.12 22.84 -13.18
N GLY A 50 -29.17 22.94 -14.11
CA GLY A 50 -28.46 24.17 -14.45
C GLY A 50 -27.11 24.37 -13.74
N ASP A 51 -26.75 23.54 -12.74
CA ASP A 51 -25.38 23.51 -12.24
C ASP A 51 -24.47 22.72 -13.22
N PRO A 52 -23.37 23.31 -13.74
CA PRO A 52 -22.55 22.66 -14.76
C PRO A 52 -21.88 21.35 -14.33
N VAL A 53 -21.69 21.11 -13.03
CA VAL A 53 -21.11 19.87 -12.50
C VAL A 53 -22.20 18.80 -12.43
N PHE A 54 -23.37 19.16 -11.91
CA PHE A 54 -24.51 18.25 -11.79
C PHE A 54 -25.01 17.79 -13.17
N GLU A 55 -25.12 18.70 -14.14
CA GLU A 55 -25.52 18.36 -15.52
C GLU A 55 -24.55 17.37 -16.17
N LYS A 56 -23.23 17.60 -16.04
CA LYS A 56 -22.22 16.68 -16.58
C LYS A 56 -22.25 15.30 -15.94
N LEU A 57 -22.54 15.22 -14.63
CA LEU A 57 -22.72 13.95 -13.95
C LEU A 57 -23.96 13.23 -14.49
N LEU A 58 -25.05 13.95 -14.67
CA LEU A 58 -26.29 13.40 -15.22
C LEU A 58 -26.08 12.90 -16.65
N ASP A 59 -25.43 13.68 -17.52
CA ASP A 59 -25.07 13.29 -18.88
C ASP A 59 -24.24 12.00 -18.93
N TYR A 60 -23.33 11.84 -17.97
CA TYR A 60 -22.53 10.62 -17.82
C TYR A 60 -23.37 9.43 -17.34
N MET A 61 -24.24 9.63 -16.36
CA MET A 61 -25.13 8.58 -15.82
C MET A 61 -26.21 8.14 -16.81
N LEU A 62 -26.61 9.03 -17.72
CA LEU A 62 -27.60 8.77 -18.76
C LEU A 62 -27.00 8.15 -20.02
N GLN A 63 -25.68 7.93 -20.07
CA GLN A 63 -25.08 7.15 -21.15
C GLN A 63 -25.60 5.70 -21.11
N PRO A 64 -25.89 5.07 -22.27
CA PRO A 64 -26.26 3.67 -22.31
C PRO A 64 -25.22 2.80 -21.58
N TYR A 65 -25.68 1.94 -20.67
CA TYR A 65 -24.80 1.13 -19.82
C TYR A 65 -23.81 0.29 -20.64
N GLU A 66 -24.25 -0.23 -21.78
CA GLU A 66 -23.43 -0.98 -22.73
C GLU A 66 -22.28 -0.14 -23.31
N ALA A 67 -22.53 1.15 -23.58
CA ALA A 67 -21.53 2.08 -24.08
C ALA A 67 -20.49 2.43 -22.99
N VAL A 68 -20.93 2.65 -21.75
CA VAL A 68 -20.04 2.91 -20.61
C VAL A 68 -19.20 1.68 -20.28
N LEU A 69 -19.80 0.49 -20.28
CA LEU A 69 -19.10 -0.77 -20.04
C LEU A 69 -18.09 -1.06 -21.14
N ALA A 70 -18.45 -0.88 -22.41
CA ALA A 70 -17.55 -1.03 -23.54
C ALA A 70 -16.39 -0.03 -23.48
N ALA A 71 -16.66 1.25 -23.18
CA ALA A 71 -15.63 2.27 -23.02
C ALA A 71 -14.67 1.96 -21.85
N TRP A 72 -15.21 1.49 -20.73
CA TRP A 72 -14.41 1.08 -19.57
C TRP A 72 -13.54 -0.14 -19.86
N GLN A 73 -14.08 -1.14 -20.56
CA GLN A 73 -13.36 -2.38 -20.93
C GLN A 73 -12.30 -2.12 -22.00
N THR A 74 -12.54 -1.18 -22.91
CA THR A 74 -11.62 -0.86 -24.02
C THR A 74 -10.67 0.29 -23.71
N ARG A 75 -10.74 0.86 -22.50
CA ARG A 75 -9.87 1.97 -22.09
C ARG A 75 -8.40 1.57 -22.20
N LYS A 76 -7.64 2.31 -23.00
CA LYS A 76 -6.18 2.17 -23.05
C LYS A 76 -5.57 3.27 -22.19
N PRO A 77 -4.79 2.95 -21.15
CA PRO A 77 -4.09 3.99 -20.40
C PRO A 77 -3.22 4.77 -21.37
N LEU A 78 -3.31 6.10 -21.38
CA LEU A 78 -2.55 6.95 -22.29
C LEU A 78 -1.21 7.33 -21.65
N SER A 79 -0.17 7.46 -22.47
CA SER A 79 1.15 7.97 -22.04
C SER A 79 1.52 9.30 -22.66
N ALA A 80 0.86 9.69 -23.74
CA ALA A 80 0.97 11.01 -24.33
C ALA A 80 -0.14 11.24 -25.37
N LEU A 81 -0.34 12.50 -25.71
CA LEU A 81 -1.02 12.96 -26.91
C LEU A 81 0.04 13.34 -27.95
N GLN A 82 -0.17 13.02 -29.23
CA GLN A 82 0.73 13.40 -30.32
C GLN A 82 -0.03 14.12 -31.44
N LEU A 83 0.50 15.26 -31.91
CA LEU A 83 -0.05 16.05 -33.02
C LEU A 83 1.13 16.60 -33.84
N GLY A 84 1.09 16.47 -35.16
CA GLY A 84 2.14 17.02 -36.04
C GLY A 84 3.56 16.52 -35.73
N GLY A 85 3.71 15.39 -35.04
CA GLY A 85 5.00 14.87 -34.58
C GLY A 85 5.41 15.28 -33.16
N GLN A 86 4.82 16.34 -32.60
CA GLN A 86 5.02 16.76 -31.20
C GLN A 86 4.24 15.88 -30.24
N ARG A 87 4.82 15.58 -29.08
CA ARG A 87 4.32 14.65 -28.06
C ARG A 87 4.21 15.34 -26.70
N TRP A 88 3.04 15.29 -26.08
CA TRP A 88 2.77 15.84 -24.76
C TRP A 88 2.38 14.73 -23.80
N ALA A 89 3.20 14.50 -22.77
CA ALA A 89 3.00 13.42 -21.80
C ALA A 89 2.14 13.87 -20.61
N THR A 90 2.14 15.17 -20.32
CA THR A 90 1.38 15.80 -19.24
C THR A 90 0.48 16.93 -19.75
N THR A 91 -0.46 17.37 -18.92
CA THR A 91 -1.28 18.57 -19.19
C THR A 91 -0.45 19.84 -19.20
N ASP A 92 0.62 19.88 -18.40
CA ASP A 92 1.50 21.06 -18.29
C ASP A 92 2.31 21.22 -19.59
N ASP A 93 2.82 20.12 -20.16
CA ASP A 93 3.50 20.13 -21.46
C ASP A 93 2.62 20.77 -22.56
N LEU A 94 1.31 20.49 -22.52
CA LEU A 94 0.34 20.96 -23.50
C LEU A 94 0.03 22.45 -23.35
N LEU A 95 -0.05 22.94 -22.10
CA LEU A 95 -0.36 24.35 -21.80
C LEU A 95 0.83 25.28 -22.12
N GLU A 96 2.04 24.75 -22.11
CA GLU A 96 3.28 25.48 -22.39
C GLU A 96 3.71 25.44 -23.86
N SER A 97 2.97 24.74 -24.73
CA SER A 97 3.33 24.55 -26.15
C SER A 97 2.38 25.26 -27.12
N GLU A 98 2.92 25.84 -28.18
CA GLU A 98 2.10 26.24 -29.34
C GLU A 98 1.63 25.00 -30.10
N LEU A 99 0.31 24.90 -30.31
CA LEU A 99 -0.28 23.78 -31.04
C LEU A 99 0.01 23.91 -32.54
N PRO A 100 0.58 22.88 -33.19
CA PRO A 100 0.88 22.93 -34.61
C PRO A 100 -0.42 23.02 -35.43
N GLU A 101 -0.41 23.86 -36.47
CA GLU A 101 -1.54 23.99 -37.39
C GLU A 101 -1.64 22.75 -38.29
N GLY A 102 -2.66 21.93 -38.03
CA GLY A 102 -2.95 20.73 -38.80
C GLY A 102 -2.19 19.48 -38.36
N GLY A 103 -2.83 18.34 -38.56
CA GLY A 103 -2.33 17.03 -38.15
C GLY A 103 -3.43 16.17 -37.53
N GLU A 104 -3.25 14.86 -37.59
CA GLU A 104 -4.15 13.91 -36.93
C GLU A 104 -3.76 13.80 -35.46
N ILE A 105 -4.73 14.01 -34.55
CA ILE A 105 -4.54 13.77 -33.11
C ILE A 105 -4.38 12.27 -32.90
N LYS A 106 -3.20 11.85 -32.45
CA LYS A 106 -2.91 10.45 -32.12
C LYS A 106 -2.78 10.28 -30.61
N LEU A 107 -3.59 9.38 -30.06
CA LEU A 107 -3.50 8.96 -28.67
C LEU A 107 -2.41 7.91 -28.54
N VAL A 108 -1.32 8.22 -27.83
CA VAL A 108 -0.23 7.27 -27.61
C VAL A 108 -0.55 6.45 -26.36
N ALA A 109 -1.00 5.21 -26.58
CA ALA A 109 -1.21 4.26 -25.50
C ALA A 109 0.08 4.11 -24.69
N ARG A 110 -0.04 4.14 -23.37
CA ARG A 110 1.00 3.70 -22.45
C ARG A 110 1.32 2.26 -22.84
N ALA A 111 2.50 2.06 -23.42
CA ALA A 111 3.08 0.73 -23.49
C ALA A 111 2.94 0.15 -22.09
N GLN A 112 2.31 -1.03 -21.97
CA GLN A 112 2.39 -1.76 -20.72
C GLN A 112 3.87 -1.78 -20.39
N ARG A 113 4.28 -1.07 -19.32
CA ARG A 113 5.58 -1.33 -18.75
C ARG A 113 5.46 -2.81 -18.40
N LEU A 114 6.11 -3.66 -19.19
CA LEU A 114 6.64 -4.90 -18.63
C LEU A 114 7.26 -4.43 -17.32
N PRO A 115 6.78 -4.89 -16.15
CA PRO A 115 7.33 -4.45 -14.89
C PRO A 115 8.83 -4.58 -15.05
N GLY A 116 9.53 -3.42 -15.07
CA GLY A 116 10.98 -3.43 -15.20
C GLY A 116 11.43 -4.37 -14.10
N ARG A 117 12.13 -5.46 -14.47
CA ARG A 117 12.46 -6.59 -13.59
C ARG A 117 12.64 -6.04 -12.19
N GLN A 118 11.65 -6.27 -11.31
CA GLN A 118 11.71 -5.78 -9.95
C GLN A 118 13.06 -6.27 -9.44
N ASP A 119 13.87 -5.37 -8.88
CA ASP A 119 15.10 -5.82 -8.25
C ASP A 119 14.68 -6.61 -7.01
N ASP A 120 14.47 -7.91 -7.23
CA ASP A 120 14.03 -8.86 -6.23
C ASP A 120 15.04 -8.93 -5.07
N ARG A 121 16.22 -8.30 -5.18
CA ARG A 121 17.17 -8.17 -4.06
C ARG A 121 16.54 -7.53 -2.83
N VAL A 122 15.75 -6.46 -2.99
CA VAL A 122 15.08 -5.82 -1.84
C VAL A 122 14.06 -6.78 -1.24
N GLY A 123 13.21 -7.41 -2.06
CA GLY A 123 12.22 -8.38 -1.59
C GLY A 123 12.84 -9.61 -0.93
N ARG A 124 13.94 -10.14 -1.49
CA ARG A 124 14.71 -11.26 -0.91
C ARG A 124 15.31 -10.86 0.43
N GLN A 125 16.01 -9.72 0.52
CA GLN A 125 16.59 -9.27 1.78
C GLN A 125 15.52 -8.96 2.83
N GLN A 126 14.37 -8.41 2.42
CA GLN A 126 13.21 -8.23 3.30
C GLN A 126 12.73 -9.56 3.88
N LYS A 127 12.63 -10.60 3.05
CA LYS A 127 12.20 -11.93 3.48
C LYS A 127 13.24 -12.60 4.39
N VAL A 128 14.53 -12.49 4.06
CA VAL A 128 15.65 -12.97 4.87
C VAL A 128 15.62 -12.34 6.26
N MET A 129 15.45 -11.02 6.35
CA MET A 129 15.37 -10.32 7.64
C MET A 129 14.13 -10.76 8.43
N LEU A 130 12.96 -10.87 7.78
CA LEU A 130 11.74 -11.31 8.46
C LEU A 130 11.87 -12.74 9.02
N ASP A 131 12.42 -13.67 8.23
CA ASP A 131 12.62 -15.05 8.66
C ASP A 131 13.65 -15.17 9.77
N ALA A 132 14.76 -14.43 9.68
CA ALA A 132 15.80 -14.43 10.71
C ALA A 132 15.31 -13.81 12.03
N ALA A 133 14.55 -12.72 11.97
CA ALA A 133 13.93 -12.10 13.14
C ALA A 133 12.87 -13.02 13.77
N ALA A 134 12.04 -13.67 12.94
CA ALA A 134 11.07 -14.67 13.38
C ALA A 134 11.73 -15.89 14.02
N ALA A 135 12.85 -16.37 13.47
CA ALA A 135 13.62 -17.47 14.04
C ALA A 135 14.15 -17.13 15.44
N ASN A 136 14.73 -15.93 15.59
CA ASN A 136 15.25 -15.46 16.87
C ASN A 136 14.11 -15.33 17.91
N LEU A 137 12.98 -14.76 17.50
CA LEU A 137 11.82 -14.60 18.36
C LEU A 137 11.21 -15.96 18.76
N ALA A 138 11.14 -16.91 17.82
CA ALA A 138 10.65 -18.27 18.09
C ALA A 138 11.51 -19.01 19.11
N GLU A 139 12.83 -18.91 19.01
CA GLU A 139 13.75 -19.54 19.97
C GLU A 139 13.64 -18.95 21.37
N GLN A 140 13.34 -17.66 21.48
CA GLN A 140 13.18 -16.98 22.77
C GLN A 140 11.82 -17.21 23.43
N LYS A 141 10.76 -17.39 22.65
CA LYS A 141 9.36 -17.27 23.12
C LYS A 141 8.51 -18.51 22.94
N LEU A 142 8.94 -19.49 22.13
CA LEU A 142 8.21 -20.75 22.03
C LEU A 142 8.69 -21.72 23.10
N LYS A 143 7.78 -22.56 23.57
CA LYS A 143 8.09 -23.53 24.61
C LYS A 143 8.94 -24.68 24.05
N PRO A 144 9.79 -25.29 24.88
CA PRO A 144 10.59 -26.45 24.47
C PRO A 144 9.74 -27.71 24.29
N THR A 145 8.62 -27.82 25.02
CA THR A 145 7.68 -28.94 24.90
C THR A 145 6.62 -28.63 23.85
N PRO A 146 6.36 -29.52 22.88
CA PRO A 146 5.41 -29.24 21.81
C PRO A 146 3.93 -29.23 22.28
N ASP A 147 3.31 -28.05 22.22
CA ASP A 147 1.88 -27.83 22.45
C ASP A 147 1.09 -27.72 21.12
N THR A 148 -0.19 -27.33 21.19
CA THR A 148 -0.95 -26.91 20.00
C THR A 148 -0.38 -25.60 19.43
N PRO A 149 -0.53 -25.31 18.12
CA PRO A 149 -0.05 -24.06 17.53
C PRO A 149 -0.59 -22.80 18.25
N ASN A 150 -1.86 -22.83 18.65
CA ASN A 150 -2.49 -21.73 19.41
C ASN A 150 -1.87 -21.55 20.80
N ASN A 151 -1.53 -22.63 21.48
CA ASN A 151 -0.89 -22.55 22.80
C ASN A 151 0.57 -22.07 22.68
N GLN A 152 1.26 -22.46 21.61
CA GLN A 152 2.61 -21.97 21.31
C GLN A 152 2.61 -20.46 21.01
N ILE A 153 1.62 -19.98 20.25
CA ILE A 153 1.56 -18.56 19.84
C ILE A 153 1.08 -17.62 20.95
N ALA A 154 0.45 -18.14 22.01
CA ALA A 154 -0.10 -17.33 23.10
C ALA A 154 0.97 -16.47 23.81
N GLU A 155 2.21 -16.95 23.92
CA GLU A 155 3.29 -16.15 24.51
C GLU A 155 3.70 -14.97 23.61
N LEU A 156 3.70 -15.17 22.29
CA LEU A 156 3.97 -14.13 21.31
C LEU A 156 2.86 -13.08 21.29
N ASP A 157 1.60 -13.49 21.40
CA ASP A 157 0.47 -12.56 21.45
C ASP A 157 0.47 -11.72 22.75
N ARG A 158 0.85 -12.32 23.90
CA ARG A 158 1.09 -11.56 25.13
C ARG A 158 2.21 -10.54 24.96
N PHE A 159 3.36 -10.97 24.43
CA PHE A 159 4.49 -10.08 24.16
C PHE A 159 4.12 -8.92 23.24
N ARG A 160 3.35 -9.17 22.18
CA ARG A 160 2.82 -8.13 21.28
C ARG A 160 1.91 -7.15 21.99
N GLY A 161 1.01 -7.64 22.85
CA GLY A 161 0.16 -6.82 23.69
C GLY A 161 0.97 -5.90 24.60
N ASP A 162 1.97 -6.46 25.29
CA ASP A 162 2.86 -5.69 26.17
C ASP A 162 3.62 -4.61 25.41
N VAL A 163 4.17 -4.91 24.22
CA VAL A 163 4.90 -3.92 23.41
C VAL A 163 3.97 -2.80 22.94
N SER A 164 2.74 -3.14 22.54
CA SER A 164 1.75 -2.16 22.08
C SER A 164 1.33 -1.16 23.17
N GLN A 165 1.44 -1.56 24.44
CA GLN A 165 1.13 -0.70 25.59
C GLN A 165 2.31 0.16 26.06
N ARG A 166 3.53 -0.07 25.56
CA ARG A 166 4.72 0.72 25.94
C ARG A 166 4.73 2.06 25.19
N HIS A 167 4.38 3.14 25.90
CA HIS A 167 4.56 4.48 25.36
C HIS A 167 6.07 4.80 25.20
N GLY A 168 6.50 5.07 23.97
CA GLY A 168 7.83 5.60 23.65
C GLY A 168 9.00 4.62 23.67
N GLN A 169 8.82 3.36 24.10
CA GLN A 169 9.91 2.36 24.07
C GLN A 169 9.86 1.53 22.79
N ARG A 170 10.84 1.75 21.91
CA ARG A 170 11.07 0.87 20.75
C ARG A 170 11.75 -0.42 21.22
N VAL A 171 11.13 -1.56 20.96
CA VAL A 171 11.79 -2.86 21.12
C VAL A 171 12.63 -3.11 19.88
N HIS A 172 13.79 -3.76 20.04
CA HIS A 172 14.64 -4.14 18.93
C HIS A 172 14.77 -5.66 18.90
N LEU A 173 14.49 -6.28 17.75
CA LEU A 173 14.76 -7.70 17.55
C LEU A 173 16.18 -7.86 17.02
N LYS A 174 16.94 -8.76 17.63
CA LYS A 174 18.24 -9.19 17.12
C LYS A 174 18.02 -10.27 16.08
N PHE A 175 18.82 -10.25 15.01
CA PHE A 175 18.82 -11.31 14.02
C PHE A 175 20.17 -11.39 13.32
N ASP A 176 20.44 -12.55 12.72
CA ASP A 176 21.62 -12.79 11.90
C ASP A 176 21.18 -13.05 10.47
N ALA A 177 21.71 -12.27 9.52
CA ALA A 177 21.47 -12.45 8.10
C ALA A 177 22.63 -13.25 7.47
N PRO A 178 22.36 -14.23 6.58
CA PRO A 178 23.40 -14.98 5.87
C PRO A 178 24.34 -14.07 5.05
N ASP A 179 23.77 -13.11 4.32
CA ASP A 179 24.51 -12.05 3.61
C ASP A 179 24.35 -10.71 4.34
N ARG A 180 25.16 -10.52 5.38
CA ARG A 180 25.17 -9.28 6.18
C ARG A 180 25.48 -8.04 5.33
N ASN A 181 26.39 -8.15 4.37
CA ASN A 181 26.82 -7.01 3.56
C ASN A 181 25.73 -6.59 2.57
N GLY A 182 25.08 -7.55 1.90
CA GLY A 182 23.94 -7.27 1.02
C GLY A 182 22.74 -6.67 1.77
N MET A 183 22.47 -7.14 2.99
CA MET A 183 21.44 -6.56 3.87
C MET A 183 21.76 -5.10 4.21
N LEU A 184 22.99 -4.81 4.64
CA LEU A 184 23.41 -3.47 5.03
C LEU A 184 23.45 -2.50 3.84
N ALA A 185 23.78 -2.99 2.64
CA ALA A 185 23.76 -2.19 1.42
C ALA A 185 22.34 -1.72 1.04
N LEU A 186 21.31 -2.48 1.42
CA LEU A 186 19.91 -2.17 1.12
C LEU A 186 19.11 -1.64 2.31
N LYS A 187 19.73 -1.46 3.49
CA LYS A 187 19.04 -1.17 4.76
C LYS A 187 18.06 0.01 4.71
N ASP A 188 18.36 1.04 3.90
CA ASP A 188 17.56 2.26 3.78
C ASP A 188 16.40 2.11 2.76
N THR A 189 16.40 1.01 2.01
CA THR A 189 15.36 0.64 1.03
C THR A 189 14.43 -0.46 1.53
N LEU A 190 14.76 -1.10 2.66
CA LEU A 190 13.93 -2.11 3.29
C LEU A 190 12.71 -1.47 3.95
N LEU A 191 11.61 -2.24 4.05
CA LEU A 191 10.39 -1.80 4.72
C LEU A 191 10.62 -1.55 6.22
N TRP A 192 11.46 -2.38 6.87
CA TRP A 192 11.88 -2.18 8.26
C TRP A 192 13.39 -1.89 8.31
N PRO A 193 13.80 -0.69 8.78
CA PRO A 193 15.20 -0.30 8.81
C PRO A 193 16.05 -1.22 9.69
N VAL A 194 17.19 -1.66 9.14
CA VAL A 194 18.16 -2.51 9.85
C VAL A 194 19.29 -1.64 10.41
N ARG A 195 19.64 -1.92 11.66
CA ARG A 195 20.76 -1.28 12.37
C ARG A 195 21.87 -2.29 12.60
N GLU A 196 23.09 -1.82 12.43
CA GLU A 196 24.27 -2.60 12.75
C GLU A 196 24.70 -2.37 14.21
N LYS A 197 25.02 -3.45 14.94
CA LYS A 197 25.69 -3.39 16.24
C LYS A 197 26.94 -4.27 16.24
N ALA A 198 27.76 -4.10 17.29
CA ALA A 198 28.98 -4.89 17.48
C ALA A 198 28.74 -6.42 17.47
N VAL A 199 27.53 -6.86 17.85
CA VAL A 199 27.15 -8.28 17.95
C VAL A 199 25.90 -8.58 17.09
N GLY A 200 26.01 -8.33 15.79
CA GLY A 200 24.99 -8.69 14.80
C GLY A 200 24.07 -7.54 14.37
N LEU A 201 22.95 -7.90 13.74
CA LEU A 201 21.98 -6.95 13.20
C LEU A 201 20.77 -6.79 14.13
N GLN A 202 20.14 -5.62 14.05
CA GLN A 202 18.90 -5.32 14.77
C GLN A 202 17.88 -4.67 13.86
N VAL A 203 16.59 -4.89 14.15
CA VAL A 203 15.47 -4.23 13.49
C VAL A 203 14.50 -3.69 14.55
N ASP A 204 13.90 -2.53 14.27
CA ASP A 204 12.88 -1.94 15.14
C ASP A 204 11.61 -2.81 15.11
N ALA A 205 11.20 -3.32 16.27
CA ALA A 205 10.08 -4.23 16.45
C ALA A 205 8.76 -3.47 16.60
N ASP A 206 8.36 -2.78 15.53
CA ASP A 206 7.07 -2.11 15.50
C ASP A 206 5.90 -3.13 15.53
N PRO A 207 4.66 -2.68 15.81
CA PRO A 207 3.50 -3.57 15.85
C PRO A 207 3.27 -4.35 14.53
N LEU A 208 3.68 -3.81 13.38
CA LEU A 208 3.50 -4.47 12.08
C LEU A 208 4.51 -5.61 11.90
N LEU A 209 5.80 -5.38 12.20
CA LEU A 209 6.84 -6.40 12.16
C LEU A 209 6.52 -7.53 13.15
N LEU A 210 6.08 -7.19 14.35
CA LEU A 210 5.71 -8.19 15.34
C LEU A 210 4.50 -9.03 14.91
N SER A 211 3.55 -8.42 14.18
CA SER A 211 2.43 -9.16 13.58
C SER A 211 2.91 -10.09 12.46
N ALA A 212 3.77 -9.58 11.57
CA ALA A 212 4.32 -10.35 10.46
C ALA A 212 5.17 -11.54 10.94
N THR A 213 6.05 -11.33 11.92
CA THR A 213 6.88 -12.40 12.52
C THR A 213 6.02 -13.45 13.21
N ARG A 214 4.99 -13.04 13.97
CA ARG A 214 4.00 -13.95 14.58
C ARG A 214 3.32 -14.82 13.53
N ASP A 215 2.89 -14.24 12.41
CA ASP A 215 2.18 -14.98 11.35
C ASP A 215 3.11 -15.95 10.60
N VAL A 216 4.37 -15.57 10.38
CA VAL A 216 5.40 -16.48 9.84
C VAL A 216 5.59 -17.69 10.77
N ILE A 217 5.75 -17.45 12.07
CA ILE A 217 5.91 -18.52 13.07
C ILE A 217 4.66 -19.41 13.12
N TYR A 218 3.47 -18.81 13.11
CA TYR A 218 2.21 -19.53 13.17
C TYR A 218 2.02 -20.46 11.96
N ARG A 219 2.33 -19.97 10.76
CA ARG A 219 2.34 -20.81 9.54
C ARG A 219 3.33 -21.96 9.67
N GLN A 220 4.55 -21.67 10.12
CA GLN A 220 5.58 -22.69 10.30
C GLN A 220 5.15 -23.79 11.27
N LEU A 221 4.49 -23.44 12.38
CA LEU A 221 3.94 -24.40 13.34
C LEU A 221 2.82 -25.28 12.73
N GLY A 222 1.99 -24.70 11.85
CA GLY A 222 0.94 -25.42 11.12
C GLY A 222 1.50 -26.50 10.19
N ASP A 223 2.61 -26.20 9.52
CA ASP A 223 3.27 -27.10 8.57
C ASP A 223 4.14 -28.18 9.24
N MET A 224 4.25 -28.16 10.57
CA MET A 224 5.10 -29.08 11.35
C MET A 224 4.29 -30.18 12.03
N LYS A 225 4.90 -31.38 12.11
CA LYS A 225 4.41 -32.47 12.95
C LYS A 225 4.46 -32.07 14.42
N LYS A 226 3.55 -32.63 15.23
CA LYS A 226 3.35 -32.23 16.63
C LYS A 226 4.66 -32.26 17.43
N ASP A 227 5.43 -33.33 17.32
CA ASP A 227 6.71 -33.57 17.99
C ASP A 227 7.82 -32.58 17.60
N SER A 228 7.70 -31.93 16.44
CA SER A 228 8.68 -30.97 15.93
C SER A 228 8.33 -29.51 16.24
N ARG A 229 7.20 -29.20 16.90
CA ARG A 229 6.74 -27.82 17.15
C ARG A 229 7.45 -27.16 18.35
N THR A 230 8.76 -27.27 18.42
CA THR A 230 9.60 -26.67 19.47
C THR A 230 10.22 -25.37 18.98
N GLY A 231 10.59 -24.48 19.89
CA GLY A 231 11.25 -23.21 19.53
C GLY A 231 12.51 -23.40 18.68
N HIS A 232 13.37 -24.36 19.04
CA HIS A 232 14.59 -24.65 18.29
C HIS A 232 14.32 -25.16 16.88
N GLU A 233 13.36 -26.06 16.70
CA GLU A 233 13.10 -26.68 15.40
C GLU A 233 12.36 -25.72 14.44
N VAL A 234 11.47 -24.88 14.98
CA VAL A 234 10.88 -23.75 14.24
C VAL A 234 11.96 -22.77 13.81
N ALA A 235 12.84 -22.35 14.74
CA ALA A 235 13.93 -21.43 14.45
C ALA A 235 14.91 -22.00 13.40
N ARG A 236 15.24 -23.30 13.49
CA ARG A 236 16.09 -23.99 12.51
C ARG A 236 15.52 -23.90 11.10
N ARG A 237 14.24 -24.25 10.90
CA ARG A 237 13.60 -24.18 9.58
C ARG A 237 13.53 -22.76 9.02
N LEU A 238 13.25 -21.77 9.86
CA LEU A 238 13.21 -20.36 9.44
C LEU A 238 14.60 -19.85 9.03
N ARG A 239 15.68 -20.27 9.73
CA ARG A 239 17.05 -19.97 9.32
C ARG A 239 17.43 -20.64 8.00
N GLU A 240 17.02 -21.89 7.78
CA GLU A 240 17.24 -22.61 6.52
C GLU A 240 16.52 -21.93 5.35
N SER A 241 15.26 -21.52 5.56
CA SER A 241 14.51 -20.69 4.62
C SER A 241 15.26 -19.40 4.28
N ALA A 242 15.74 -18.67 5.27
CA ALA A 242 16.52 -17.44 5.06
C ALA A 242 17.83 -17.71 4.28
N ALA A 243 18.57 -18.77 4.62
CA ALA A 243 19.80 -19.15 3.95
C ALA A 243 19.57 -19.59 2.49
N SER A 244 18.43 -20.20 2.18
CA SER A 244 18.10 -20.57 0.79
C SER A 244 17.77 -19.38 -0.12
N MET A 245 17.53 -18.20 0.46
CA MET A 245 17.14 -16.98 -0.27
C MET A 245 18.28 -15.96 -0.44
N SER A 246 19.41 -16.17 0.23
CA SER A 246 20.65 -15.40 0.07
C SER A 246 21.48 -15.90 -1.11
#